data_AF-A0A7W1ECN7-F1
#
_entry.id   AF-A0A7W1ECN7-F1
#
_cell.length_a   1.000
_cell.length_b   1.000
_cell.length_c   1.000
_cell.angle_alpha   90.00
_cell.angle_beta   90.00
_cell.angle_gamma   90.00
#
_symmetry.space_group_name_H-M   'P 1'
#
loop_
_entity.id
_entity.type
_entity.pdbx_description
1 polymer ?
#
loop_
_entity_poly.entity_id
_entity_poly.type
_entity_poly.pdbx_seq_one_letter_code
_entity_poly.pdbx_strand_id
1 'polypeptide(L)'
;MRARLAAVRPLAIALVLTAPLSAQASAAAHVAAGVAAVTARAPGRALAQFQAATALDPVNFQANWRAAMALIDLGQRTPDSVRSAPRDSLYAEAERYARRAVAASPDSADGHFALAVAVGRASLSAGKKARIRRAGVVRTEALRALSINPRHEGAYHVLGRWNAEVMRLSGFSRFVAKGFLGGAVLGRASWQEAVDDMQRAVQLNPRRITHRLDLAGIYADQKLYPAARAQLDTIARLPVVDYMDPIYKQDAARLLRSLGR
;
A
#
# COMPACT_ATOMS: atom_id res chain seq x y z
N MET A 1 54.44 10.03 30.75
CA MET A 1 54.29 9.49 29.38
C MET A 1 52.99 8.68 29.31
N ARG A 2 51.98 9.15 28.56
CA ARG A 2 50.70 8.43 28.36
C ARG A 2 50.73 7.74 26.99
N ALA A 3 50.67 6.41 26.97
CA ALA A 3 50.57 5.63 25.74
C ALA A 3 49.13 5.71 25.18
N ARG A 4 49.00 6.12 23.91
CA ARG A 4 47.73 6.11 23.17
C ARG A 4 47.52 4.73 22.57
N LEU A 5 46.49 4.01 23.02
CA LEU A 5 45.98 2.81 22.37
C LEU A 5 45.19 3.22 21.12
N ALA A 6 45.68 2.85 19.94
CA ALA A 6 44.95 3.00 18.68
C ALA A 6 43.87 1.91 18.58
N ALA A 7 42.60 2.31 18.55
CA ALA A 7 41.47 1.42 18.33
C ALA A 7 41.40 1.04 16.83
N VAL A 8 41.74 -0.21 16.52
CA VAL A 8 41.53 -0.80 15.19
C VAL A 8 40.02 -1.08 15.04
N ARG A 9 39.35 -0.34 14.15
CA ARG A 9 37.95 -0.64 13.77
C ARG A 9 37.95 -1.77 12.73
N PRO A 10 37.22 -2.88 12.95
CA PRO A 10 37.14 -3.94 11.97
C PRO A 10 36.30 -3.47 10.77
N LEU A 11 36.88 -3.58 9.58
CA LEU A 11 36.21 -3.34 8.32
C LEU A 11 35.29 -4.56 8.04
N ALA A 12 33.99 -4.41 8.24
CA ALA A 12 33.04 -5.45 7.89
C ALA A 12 32.88 -5.52 6.36
N ILE A 13 33.46 -6.54 5.74
CA ILE A 13 33.25 -6.87 4.32
C ILE A 13 31.84 -7.45 4.19
N ALA A 14 30.90 -6.66 3.64
CA ALA A 14 29.58 -7.16 3.30
C ALA A 14 29.70 -8.06 2.06
N LEU A 15 29.56 -9.38 2.24
CA LEU A 15 29.52 -10.34 1.15
C LEU A 15 28.19 -10.17 0.40
N VAL A 16 28.20 -9.50 -0.74
CA VAL A 16 27.03 -9.41 -1.62
C VAL A 16 26.91 -10.73 -2.36
N LEU A 17 26.05 -11.63 -1.87
CA LEU A 17 25.70 -12.89 -2.54
C LEU A 17 24.89 -12.58 -3.80
N THR A 18 25.55 -12.45 -4.94
CA THR A 18 24.91 -12.34 -6.25
C THR A 18 24.59 -13.73 -6.79
N ALA A 19 23.32 -13.97 -7.17
CA ALA A 19 22.92 -15.23 -7.80
C ALA A 19 23.66 -15.47 -9.13
N PRO A 20 23.90 -16.74 -9.53
CA PRO A 20 24.52 -17.05 -10.82
C PRO A 20 23.68 -16.57 -12.00
N LEU A 21 24.33 -16.20 -13.11
CA LEU A 21 23.70 -15.56 -14.29
C LEU A 21 22.50 -16.34 -14.86
N SER A 22 22.56 -17.68 -14.83
CA SER A 22 21.47 -18.55 -15.28
C SER A 22 20.22 -18.48 -14.38
N ALA A 23 20.42 -18.37 -13.05
CA ALA A 23 19.34 -18.18 -12.09
C ALA A 23 18.72 -16.78 -12.23
N GLN A 24 19.54 -15.76 -12.48
CA GLN A 24 19.07 -14.39 -12.73
C GLN A 24 18.21 -14.30 -14.01
N ALA A 25 18.63 -14.94 -15.11
CA ALA A 25 17.84 -15.00 -16.34
C ALA A 25 16.50 -15.70 -16.13
N SER A 26 16.50 -16.78 -15.35
CA SER A 26 15.29 -17.55 -15.01
C SER A 26 14.34 -16.76 -14.10
N ALA A 27 14.88 -16.02 -13.12
CA ALA A 27 14.09 -15.13 -12.25
C ALA A 27 13.43 -14.00 -13.06
N ALA A 28 14.14 -13.41 -14.03
CA ALA A 28 13.60 -12.38 -14.91
C ALA A 28 12.43 -12.91 -15.76
N ALA A 29 12.53 -14.14 -16.27
CA ALA A 29 11.44 -14.78 -17.02
C ALA A 29 10.19 -14.99 -16.15
N HIS A 30 10.37 -15.44 -14.91
CA HIS A 30 9.27 -15.55 -13.95
C HIS A 30 8.65 -14.18 -13.61
N VAL A 31 9.45 -13.13 -13.43
CA VAL A 31 8.93 -11.76 -13.25
C VAL A 31 8.07 -11.32 -14.44
N ALA A 32 8.55 -11.53 -15.66
CA ALA A 32 7.80 -11.18 -16.88
C ALA A 32 6.47 -11.95 -16.97
N ALA A 33 6.48 -13.25 -16.69
CA ALA A 33 5.26 -14.07 -16.64
C ALA A 33 4.28 -13.60 -15.55
N GLY A 34 4.80 -13.19 -14.39
CA GLY A 34 4.00 -12.60 -13.31
C GLY A 34 3.33 -11.29 -13.73
N VAL A 35 4.05 -10.40 -14.41
CA VAL A 35 3.50 -9.13 -14.95
C VAL A 35 2.41 -9.39 -16.00
N ALA A 36 2.62 -10.39 -16.88
CA ALA A 36 1.59 -10.80 -17.83
C ALA A 36 0.33 -11.32 -17.11
N ALA A 37 0.49 -12.09 -16.04
CA ALA A 37 -0.63 -12.56 -15.23
C ALA A 37 -1.38 -11.43 -14.49
N VAL A 38 -0.67 -10.39 -14.02
CA VAL A 38 -1.31 -9.17 -13.47
C VAL A 38 -2.17 -8.49 -14.54
N THR A 39 -1.65 -8.35 -15.76
CA THR A 39 -2.40 -7.78 -16.90
C THR A 39 -3.64 -8.62 -17.24
N ALA A 40 -3.54 -9.94 -17.10
CA ALA A 40 -4.66 -10.86 -17.23
C ALA A 40 -5.61 -10.88 -16.01
N ARG A 41 -5.37 -10.04 -14.99
CA ARG A 41 -6.12 -9.96 -13.72
C ARG A 41 -6.18 -11.29 -12.97
N ALA A 42 -5.07 -12.03 -12.99
CA ALA A 42 -4.93 -13.34 -12.35
C ALA A 42 -3.90 -13.29 -11.20
N PRO A 43 -4.22 -12.65 -10.06
CA PRO A 43 -3.25 -12.40 -8.98
C PRO A 43 -2.68 -13.69 -8.37
N GLY A 44 -3.44 -14.79 -8.33
CA GLY A 44 -2.92 -16.10 -7.90
C GLY A 44 -1.82 -16.65 -8.82
N ARG A 45 -2.01 -16.54 -10.14
CA ARG A 45 -0.98 -16.91 -11.12
C ARG A 45 0.21 -15.96 -11.06
N ALA A 46 -0.03 -14.67 -10.90
CA ALA A 46 1.02 -13.67 -10.74
C ALA A 46 1.88 -13.94 -9.51
N LEU A 47 1.25 -14.21 -8.36
CA LEU A 47 1.93 -14.54 -7.11
C LEU A 47 2.82 -15.78 -7.27
N ALA A 48 2.31 -16.85 -7.87
CA ALA A 48 3.10 -18.07 -8.09
C ALA A 48 4.38 -17.80 -8.91
N GLN A 49 4.27 -16.95 -9.94
CA GLN A 49 5.42 -16.55 -10.75
C GLN A 49 6.41 -15.68 -9.96
N PHE A 50 5.93 -14.69 -9.21
CA PHE A 50 6.82 -13.87 -8.39
C PHE A 50 7.48 -14.68 -7.26
N GLN A 51 6.78 -15.66 -6.68
CA GLN A 51 7.35 -16.58 -5.71
C GLN A 51 8.46 -17.45 -6.32
N ALA A 52 8.24 -17.99 -7.53
CA ALA A 52 9.27 -18.71 -8.28
C ALA A 52 10.50 -17.83 -8.56
N ALA A 53 10.30 -16.56 -8.95
CA ALA A 53 11.39 -15.61 -9.10
C ALA A 53 12.15 -15.39 -7.77
N THR A 54 11.46 -15.20 -6.65
CA THR A 54 12.12 -15.03 -5.34
C THR A 54 12.76 -16.29 -4.78
N ALA A 55 12.38 -17.47 -5.25
CA ALA A 55 13.07 -18.72 -4.90
C ALA A 55 14.45 -18.81 -5.57
N LEU A 56 14.60 -18.23 -6.77
CA LEU A 56 15.85 -18.17 -7.52
C LEU A 56 16.72 -16.97 -7.10
N ASP A 57 16.09 -15.83 -6.85
CA ASP A 57 16.72 -14.58 -6.43
C ASP A 57 15.90 -13.93 -5.29
N PRO A 58 16.19 -14.25 -4.02
CA PRO A 58 15.42 -13.78 -2.86
C PRO A 58 15.38 -12.25 -2.70
N VAL A 59 16.37 -11.54 -3.23
CA VAL A 59 16.47 -10.07 -3.17
C VAL A 59 15.94 -9.42 -4.45
N ASN A 60 15.31 -10.17 -5.35
CA ASN A 60 14.76 -9.62 -6.58
C ASN A 60 13.70 -8.56 -6.28
N PHE A 61 14.04 -7.29 -6.52
CA PHE A 61 13.15 -6.16 -6.21
C PHE A 61 11.79 -6.31 -6.91
N GLN A 62 11.79 -6.55 -8.22
CA GLN A 62 10.56 -6.61 -9.03
C GLN A 62 9.64 -7.74 -8.58
N ALA A 63 10.17 -8.90 -8.26
CA ALA A 63 9.37 -10.01 -7.76
C ALA A 63 8.80 -9.70 -6.36
N ASN A 64 9.61 -9.14 -5.46
CA ASN A 64 9.19 -8.90 -4.08
C ASN A 64 8.03 -7.89 -3.98
N TRP A 65 8.14 -6.68 -4.56
CA TRP A 65 7.07 -5.69 -4.39
C TRP A 65 5.77 -6.12 -5.10
N ARG A 66 5.88 -6.79 -6.25
CA ARG A 66 4.72 -7.28 -7.00
C ARG A 66 4.06 -8.49 -6.34
N ALA A 67 4.82 -9.37 -5.69
CA ALA A 67 4.27 -10.43 -4.85
C ALA A 67 3.46 -9.84 -3.69
N ALA A 68 3.96 -8.78 -3.04
CA ALA A 68 3.22 -8.08 -1.99
C ALA A 68 1.88 -7.55 -2.49
N MET A 69 1.86 -6.89 -3.66
CA MET A 69 0.62 -6.39 -4.25
C MET A 69 -0.35 -7.51 -4.64
N ALA A 70 0.14 -8.60 -5.24
CA ALA A 70 -0.70 -9.76 -5.59
C ALA A 70 -1.34 -10.41 -4.35
N LEU A 71 -0.60 -10.51 -3.24
CA LEU A 71 -1.13 -10.98 -1.95
C LEU A 71 -2.20 -10.05 -1.38
N ILE A 72 -2.02 -8.73 -1.52
CA ILE A 72 -3.02 -7.74 -1.12
C ILE A 72 -4.31 -7.93 -1.94
N ASP A 73 -4.22 -8.06 -3.27
CA ASP A 73 -5.37 -8.27 -4.14
C ASP A 73 -6.15 -9.54 -3.76
N LEU A 74 -5.44 -10.64 -3.49
CA LEU A 74 -6.04 -11.89 -3.03
C LEU A 74 -6.73 -11.72 -1.67
N GLY A 75 -6.10 -10.99 -0.73
CA GLY A 75 -6.67 -10.72 0.59
C GLY A 75 -7.92 -9.85 0.54
N GLN A 76 -7.95 -8.85 -0.35
CA GLN A 76 -9.05 -7.89 -0.47
C GLN A 76 -10.37 -8.50 -0.94
N ARG A 77 -10.37 -9.75 -1.45
CA ARG A 77 -11.59 -10.53 -1.69
C ARG A 77 -12.43 -10.73 -0.44
N THR A 78 -11.80 -10.72 0.72
CA THR A 78 -12.50 -10.74 2.01
C THR A 78 -12.64 -9.31 2.52
N PRO A 79 -13.87 -8.78 2.68
CA PRO A 79 -14.09 -7.41 3.16
C PRO A 79 -13.36 -7.13 4.47
N ASP A 80 -12.83 -5.91 4.63
CA ASP A 80 -12.05 -5.51 5.82
C ASP A 80 -12.87 -5.62 7.13
N SER A 81 -14.20 -5.52 7.05
CA SER A 81 -15.14 -5.67 8.17
C SER A 81 -15.28 -7.10 8.69
N VAL A 82 -14.84 -8.10 7.90
CA VAL A 82 -14.92 -9.52 8.25
C VAL A 82 -13.59 -9.95 8.87
N ARG A 83 -13.63 -10.63 10.03
CA ARG A 83 -12.43 -11.25 10.61
C ARG A 83 -12.08 -12.51 9.81
N SER A 84 -10.83 -12.63 9.38
CA SER A 84 -10.41 -13.76 8.54
C SER A 84 -8.92 -14.05 8.73
N ALA A 85 -8.62 -15.16 9.41
CA ALA A 85 -7.24 -15.62 9.57
C ALA A 85 -6.53 -15.86 8.23
N PRO A 86 -7.17 -16.44 7.19
CA PRO A 86 -6.53 -16.56 5.87
C PRO A 86 -6.14 -15.21 5.27
N ARG A 87 -7.02 -14.20 5.31
CA ARG A 87 -6.71 -12.84 4.83
C ARG A 87 -5.57 -12.23 5.63
N ASP A 88 -5.63 -12.34 6.95
CA ASP A 88 -4.63 -11.75 7.83
C ASP A 88 -3.23 -12.37 7.58
N SER A 89 -3.16 -13.67 7.27
CA SER A 89 -1.93 -14.34 6.84
C SER A 89 -1.40 -13.81 5.51
N LEU A 90 -2.27 -13.58 4.51
CA LEU A 90 -1.88 -12.98 3.23
C LEU A 90 -1.30 -11.58 3.42
N TYR A 91 -1.92 -10.74 4.26
CA TYR A 91 -1.41 -9.40 4.53
C TYR A 91 -0.09 -9.41 5.31
N ALA A 92 0.06 -10.32 6.27
CA ALA A 92 1.34 -10.49 6.97
C ALA A 92 2.46 -10.95 6.02
N GLU A 93 2.15 -11.82 5.06
CA GLU A 93 3.09 -12.23 4.02
C GLU A 93 3.43 -11.09 3.05
N ALA A 94 2.44 -10.30 2.65
CA ALA A 94 2.64 -9.13 1.81
C ALA A 94 3.62 -8.13 2.45
N GLU A 95 3.50 -7.89 3.76
CA GLU A 95 4.44 -7.02 4.48
C GLU A 95 5.87 -7.57 4.43
N ARG A 96 6.07 -8.88 4.57
CA ARG A 96 7.41 -9.48 4.47
C ARG A 96 8.03 -9.31 3.07
N TYR A 97 7.23 -9.48 2.01
CA TYR A 97 7.69 -9.22 0.64
C TYR A 97 8.00 -7.75 0.42
N ALA A 98 7.13 -6.84 0.84
CA ALA A 98 7.35 -5.40 0.65
C ALA A 98 8.58 -4.89 1.42
N ARG A 99 8.84 -5.41 2.63
CA ARG A 99 10.07 -5.09 3.38
C ARG A 99 11.33 -5.55 2.65
N ARG A 100 11.31 -6.75 2.04
CA ARG A 100 12.41 -7.24 1.19
C ARG A 100 12.60 -6.36 -0.03
N ALA A 101 11.50 -5.89 -0.66
CA ALA A 101 11.59 -4.98 -1.79
C ALA A 101 12.27 -3.65 -1.44
N VAL A 102 11.88 -3.01 -0.33
CA VAL A 102 12.54 -1.77 0.14
C VAL A 102 13.99 -2.03 0.51
N ALA A 103 14.31 -3.16 1.14
CA ALA A 103 15.70 -3.51 1.45
C ALA A 103 16.56 -3.71 0.18
N ALA A 104 15.99 -4.31 -0.86
CA ALA A 104 16.68 -4.54 -2.14
C ALA A 104 16.82 -3.27 -2.99
N SER A 105 15.86 -2.34 -2.91
CA SER A 105 15.87 -1.07 -3.65
C SER A 105 15.26 0.05 -2.81
N PRO A 106 16.05 0.68 -1.91
CA PRO A 106 15.59 1.72 -0.99
C PRO A 106 15.29 3.07 -1.67
N ASP A 107 15.60 3.19 -2.96
CA ASP A 107 15.31 4.38 -3.77
C ASP A 107 14.19 4.11 -4.79
N SER A 108 13.40 3.05 -4.60
CA SER A 108 12.25 2.76 -5.45
C SER A 108 10.92 3.19 -4.84
N ALA A 109 10.20 4.06 -5.55
CA ALA A 109 8.87 4.51 -5.13
C ALA A 109 7.88 3.34 -4.98
N ASP A 110 7.88 2.37 -5.92
CA ASP A 110 6.98 1.20 -5.87
C ASP A 110 7.21 0.33 -4.63
N GLY A 111 8.46 0.22 -4.16
CA GLY A 111 8.81 -0.56 -2.97
C GLY A 111 8.24 0.08 -1.71
N HIS A 112 8.46 1.40 -1.57
CA HIS A 112 7.91 2.19 -0.46
C HIS A 112 6.38 2.23 -0.49
N PHE A 113 5.77 2.40 -1.67
CA PHE A 113 4.32 2.31 -1.84
C PHE A 113 3.78 0.93 -1.42
N ALA A 114 4.35 -0.16 -1.93
CA ALA A 114 3.94 -1.51 -1.57
C ALA A 114 4.06 -1.75 -0.05
N LEU A 115 5.11 -1.25 0.58
CA LEU A 115 5.30 -1.35 2.03
C LEU A 115 4.25 -0.56 2.80
N ALA A 116 3.93 0.66 2.37
CA ALA A 116 2.88 1.48 2.98
C ALA A 116 1.52 0.75 2.94
N VAL A 117 1.14 0.20 1.78
CA VAL A 117 -0.11 -0.55 1.62
C VAL A 117 -0.09 -1.82 2.49
N ALA A 118 0.96 -2.63 2.41
CA ALA A 118 1.05 -3.90 3.13
C ALA A 118 1.03 -3.70 4.65
N VAL A 119 1.75 -2.70 5.17
CA VAL A 119 1.73 -2.36 6.59
C VAL A 119 0.33 -1.93 7.03
N GLY A 120 -0.34 -1.09 6.25
CA GLY A 120 -1.71 -0.65 6.52
C GLY A 120 -2.69 -1.83 6.58
N ARG A 121 -2.65 -2.71 5.58
CA ARG A 121 -3.49 -3.91 5.49
C ARG A 121 -3.23 -4.90 6.63
N ALA A 122 -1.98 -5.20 6.93
CA ALA A 122 -1.61 -6.07 8.05
C ALA A 122 -1.97 -5.48 9.44
N SER A 123 -2.27 -4.17 9.52
CA SER A 123 -2.71 -3.52 10.77
C SER A 123 -4.21 -3.69 11.05
N LEU A 124 -4.98 -4.29 10.15
CA LEU A 124 -6.43 -4.49 10.31
C LEU A 124 -6.75 -5.48 11.44
N SER A 125 -5.96 -6.54 11.59
CA SER A 125 -6.08 -7.51 12.69
C SER A 125 -5.34 -7.10 13.96
N ALA A 126 -4.56 -6.01 13.92
CA ALA A 126 -3.78 -5.54 15.05
C ALA A 126 -4.62 -4.78 16.09
N GLY A 127 -4.22 -4.87 17.36
CA GLY A 127 -4.81 -4.07 18.43
C GLY A 127 -4.63 -2.55 18.23
N LYS A 128 -5.52 -1.74 18.84
CA LYS A 128 -5.59 -0.28 18.63
C LYS A 128 -4.23 0.45 18.73
N LYS A 129 -3.45 0.18 19.79
CA LYS A 129 -2.13 0.79 19.99
C LYS A 129 -1.14 0.44 18.87
N ALA A 130 -1.12 -0.83 18.44
CA ALA A 130 -0.26 -1.28 17.36
C ALA A 130 -0.67 -0.66 16.02
N ARG A 131 -1.98 -0.55 15.74
CA ARG A 131 -2.50 0.13 14.55
C ARG A 131 -2.07 1.59 14.49
N ILE A 132 -2.16 2.31 15.60
CA ILE A 132 -1.70 3.72 15.69
C ILE A 132 -0.20 3.82 15.38
N ARG A 133 0.66 3.02 16.03
CA ARG A 133 2.10 3.03 15.75
C ARG A 133 2.41 2.73 14.28
N ARG A 134 1.72 1.73 13.72
CA ARG A 134 1.91 1.29 12.33
C ARG A 134 1.40 2.31 11.31
N ALA A 135 0.41 3.13 11.66
CA ALA A 135 -0.02 4.26 10.82
C ALA A 135 1.12 5.27 10.58
N GLY A 136 2.06 5.42 11.52
CA GLY A 136 3.25 6.25 11.32
C GLY A 136 4.14 5.71 10.20
N VAL A 137 4.36 4.39 10.18
CA VAL A 137 5.11 3.72 9.10
C VAL A 137 4.41 3.92 7.77
N VAL A 138 3.09 3.70 7.68
CA VAL A 138 2.32 3.91 6.44
C VAL A 138 2.56 5.30 5.85
N ARG A 139 2.47 6.34 6.67
CA ARG A 139 2.68 7.72 6.21
C ARG A 139 4.12 7.98 5.78
N THR A 140 5.11 7.53 6.55
CA THR A 140 6.53 7.71 6.22
C THR A 140 6.86 7.08 4.88
N GLU A 141 6.43 5.84 4.67
CA GLU A 141 6.68 5.08 3.44
C GLU A 141 5.96 5.72 2.23
N ALA A 142 4.70 6.15 2.40
CA ALA A 142 3.98 6.83 1.32
C ALA A 142 4.61 8.18 0.93
N LEU A 143 5.07 8.97 1.91
CA LEU A 143 5.79 10.22 1.64
C LEU A 143 7.15 9.96 0.97
N ARG A 144 7.86 8.91 1.37
CA ARG A 144 9.12 8.51 0.72
C ARG A 144 8.88 8.09 -0.73
N ALA A 145 7.80 7.35 -1.01
CA ALA A 145 7.41 7.01 -2.38
C ALA A 145 7.18 8.28 -3.22
N LEU A 146 6.49 9.29 -2.68
CA LEU A 146 6.25 10.57 -3.37
C LEU A 146 7.52 11.44 -3.50
N SER A 147 8.47 11.36 -2.58
CA SER A 147 9.72 12.09 -2.72
C SER A 147 10.61 11.51 -3.83
N ILE A 148 10.48 10.21 -4.11
CA ILE A 148 11.17 9.52 -5.21
C ILE A 148 10.41 9.73 -6.53
N ASN A 149 9.09 9.50 -6.53
CA ASN A 149 8.22 9.69 -7.68
C ASN A 149 7.02 10.57 -7.31
N PRO A 150 7.09 11.89 -7.57
CA PRO A 150 6.00 12.84 -7.31
C PRO A 150 4.73 12.62 -8.14
N ARG A 151 4.73 11.65 -9.06
CA ARG A 151 3.58 11.28 -9.90
C ARG A 151 3.02 9.90 -9.55
N HIS A 152 3.42 9.31 -8.42
CA HIS A 152 2.94 8.01 -8.00
C HIS A 152 1.51 8.10 -7.42
N GLU A 153 0.51 7.69 -8.20
CA GLU A 153 -0.91 7.76 -7.86
C GLU A 153 -1.27 6.92 -6.63
N GLY A 154 -0.67 5.73 -6.50
CA GLY A 154 -0.90 4.85 -5.36
C GLY A 154 -0.47 5.45 -4.03
N ALA A 155 0.66 6.17 -4.00
CA ALA A 155 1.17 6.81 -2.78
C ALA A 155 0.28 7.98 -2.33
N TYR A 156 -0.21 8.80 -3.27
CA TYR A 156 -1.24 9.80 -2.99
C TYR A 156 -2.52 9.17 -2.44
N HIS A 157 -3.00 8.08 -3.03
CA HIS A 157 -4.17 7.37 -2.51
C HIS A 157 -3.96 6.87 -1.06
N VAL A 158 -2.78 6.34 -0.74
CA VAL A 158 -2.44 5.90 0.63
C VAL A 158 -2.49 7.07 1.60
N LEU A 159 -1.94 8.25 1.24
CA LEU A 159 -2.00 9.44 2.10
C LEU A 159 -3.42 9.97 2.26
N GLY A 160 -4.20 10.00 1.17
CA GLY A 160 -5.61 10.39 1.23
C GLY A 160 -6.42 9.52 2.20
N ARG A 161 -6.22 8.20 2.14
CA ARG A 161 -6.82 7.27 3.12
C ARG A 161 -6.28 7.48 4.52
N TRP A 162 -4.97 7.67 4.68
CA TRP A 162 -4.36 7.89 5.99
C TRP A 162 -4.94 9.13 6.69
N ASN A 163 -5.06 10.24 5.96
CA ASN A 163 -5.66 11.47 6.45
C ASN A 163 -7.12 11.25 6.86
N ALA A 164 -7.92 10.60 6.01
CA ALA A 164 -9.31 10.27 6.32
C ALA A 164 -9.45 9.38 7.56
N GLU A 165 -8.64 8.32 7.69
CA GLU A 165 -8.65 7.43 8.85
C GLU A 165 -8.30 8.18 10.15
N VAL A 166 -7.31 9.08 10.11
CA VAL A 166 -6.98 9.93 11.28
C VAL A 166 -8.15 10.85 11.65
N MET A 167 -8.86 11.39 10.67
CA MET A 167 -10.02 12.24 10.91
C MET A 167 -11.22 11.46 11.47
N ARG A 168 -11.36 10.18 11.10
CA ARG A 168 -12.37 9.25 11.65
C ARG A 168 -12.08 8.77 13.08
N LEU A 169 -10.86 8.95 13.59
CA LEU A 169 -10.53 8.55 14.96
C LEU A 169 -11.33 9.35 16.01
N SER A 170 -11.80 8.65 17.05
CA SER A 170 -12.38 9.29 18.24
C SER A 170 -11.35 10.18 18.97
N GLY A 171 -11.81 11.16 19.75
CA GLY A 171 -10.93 12.09 20.49
C GLY A 171 -9.87 11.40 21.37
N PHE A 172 -10.25 10.33 22.06
CA PHE A 172 -9.31 9.50 22.84
C PHE A 172 -8.25 8.82 21.96
N SER A 173 -8.65 8.27 20.82
CA SER A 173 -7.72 7.63 19.87
C SER A 173 -6.77 8.65 19.24
N ARG A 174 -7.26 9.87 18.98
CA ARG A 174 -6.44 10.99 18.49
C ARG A 174 -5.41 11.45 19.54
N PHE A 175 -5.77 11.46 20.83
CA PHE A 175 -4.82 11.72 21.91
C PHE A 175 -3.70 10.67 21.97
N VAL A 176 -4.03 9.38 21.90
CA VAL A 176 -3.01 8.30 21.86
C VAL A 176 -2.11 8.43 20.63
N ALA A 177 -2.70 8.73 19.47
CA ALA A 177 -1.94 8.95 18.25
C ALA A 177 -1.02 10.18 18.34
N LYS A 178 -1.38 11.23 19.10
CA LYS A 178 -0.53 12.41 19.33
C LYS A 178 0.78 12.03 20.02
N GLY A 179 0.72 11.09 20.96
CA GLY A 179 1.89 10.57 21.67
C GLY A 179 2.81 9.71 20.79
N PHE A 180 2.24 8.83 19.96
CA PHE A 180 3.02 7.89 19.14
C PHE A 180 3.52 8.46 17.80
N LEU A 181 2.71 9.30 17.16
CA LEU A 181 3.01 9.86 15.84
C LEU A 181 3.61 11.27 15.93
N GLY A 182 3.52 11.89 17.11
CA GLY A 182 3.86 13.29 17.33
C GLY A 182 2.70 14.22 16.99
N GLY A 183 2.54 15.28 17.79
CA GLY A 183 1.46 16.24 17.61
C GLY A 183 1.50 17.03 16.31
N ALA A 184 2.70 17.28 15.77
CA ALA A 184 2.85 17.96 14.49
C ALA A 184 2.35 17.11 13.30
N VAL A 185 2.55 15.79 13.34
CA VAL A 185 2.10 14.87 12.29
C VAL A 185 0.58 14.77 12.28
N LEU A 186 -0.05 14.66 13.46
CA LEU A 186 -1.51 14.66 13.56
C LEU A 186 -2.13 16.02 13.25
N GLY A 187 -1.47 17.12 13.63
CA GLY A 187 -1.97 18.47 13.35
C GLY A 187 -2.05 18.79 11.86
N ARG A 188 -1.33 18.06 11.01
CA ARG A 188 -1.40 18.18 9.55
C ARG A 188 -2.49 17.32 8.91
N ALA A 189 -3.00 16.30 9.63
CA ALA A 189 -4.06 15.46 9.08
C ALA A 189 -5.37 16.24 9.05
N SER A 190 -5.99 16.32 7.88
CA SER A 190 -7.26 17.02 7.70
C SER A 190 -8.12 16.36 6.61
N TRP A 191 -9.41 16.69 6.60
CA TRP A 191 -10.29 16.29 5.51
C TRP A 191 -9.89 16.91 4.17
N GLN A 192 -9.36 18.13 4.19
CA GLN A 192 -8.88 18.82 2.99
C GLN A 192 -7.70 18.05 2.36
N GLU A 193 -6.68 17.72 3.15
CA GLU A 193 -5.54 16.90 2.70
C GLU A 193 -6.00 15.51 2.20
N ALA A 194 -6.99 14.90 2.88
CA ALA A 194 -7.56 13.62 2.44
C ALA A 194 -8.19 13.72 1.03
N VAL A 195 -8.91 14.82 0.77
CA VAL A 195 -9.54 15.10 -0.53
C VAL A 195 -8.47 15.42 -1.58
N ASP A 196 -7.52 16.29 -1.27
CA ASP A 196 -6.50 16.76 -2.22
C ASP A 196 -5.60 15.61 -2.69
N ASP A 197 -5.09 14.81 -1.75
CA ASP A 197 -4.30 13.61 -2.06
C ASP A 197 -5.10 12.63 -2.92
N MET A 198 -6.36 12.37 -2.56
CA MET A 198 -7.17 11.39 -3.29
C MET A 198 -7.61 11.91 -4.67
N GLN A 199 -7.90 13.20 -4.80
CA GLN A 199 -8.13 13.86 -6.09
C GLN A 199 -6.88 13.77 -6.96
N ARG A 200 -5.69 13.96 -6.39
CA ARG A 200 -4.43 13.82 -7.11
C ARG A 200 -4.24 12.39 -7.63
N ALA A 201 -4.56 11.38 -6.82
CA ALA A 201 -4.56 9.99 -7.27
C ALA A 201 -5.53 9.75 -8.45
N VAL A 202 -6.75 10.30 -8.38
CA VAL A 202 -7.74 10.23 -9.48
C VAL A 202 -7.24 10.96 -10.74
N GLN A 203 -6.59 12.11 -10.61
CA GLN A 203 -6.05 12.86 -11.75
C GLN A 203 -4.93 12.09 -12.44
N LEU A 204 -4.03 11.47 -11.68
CA LEU A 204 -2.91 10.71 -12.20
C LEU A 204 -3.36 9.39 -12.87
N ASN A 205 -4.42 8.76 -12.35
CA ASN A 205 -5.00 7.56 -12.95
C ASN A 205 -6.55 7.60 -12.94
N PRO A 206 -7.17 8.30 -13.92
CA PRO A 206 -8.62 8.53 -13.93
C PRO A 206 -9.48 7.28 -14.11
N ARG A 207 -8.88 6.18 -14.59
CA ARG A 207 -9.55 4.90 -14.82
C ARG A 207 -9.48 3.96 -13.63
N ARG A 208 -8.70 4.28 -12.59
CA ARG A 208 -8.57 3.46 -11.39
C ARG A 208 -9.79 3.61 -10.49
N ILE A 209 -10.64 2.57 -10.43
CA ILE A 209 -11.90 2.61 -9.69
C ILE A 209 -11.67 2.82 -8.18
N THR A 210 -10.66 2.17 -7.59
CA THR A 210 -10.41 2.27 -6.13
C THR A 210 -10.15 3.71 -5.67
N HIS A 211 -9.44 4.53 -6.46
CA HIS A 211 -9.21 5.94 -6.11
C HIS A 211 -10.51 6.73 -6.05
N ARG A 212 -11.38 6.54 -7.04
CA ARG A 212 -12.68 7.22 -7.08
C ARG A 212 -13.63 6.74 -5.99
N LEU A 213 -13.61 5.44 -5.69
CA LEU A 213 -14.48 4.85 -4.67
C LEU A 213 -14.12 5.41 -3.30
N ASP A 214 -12.83 5.45 -2.96
CA ASP A 214 -12.37 5.98 -1.68
C ASP A 214 -12.57 7.50 -1.61
N LEU A 215 -12.40 8.24 -2.73
CA LEU A 215 -12.76 9.66 -2.81
C LEU A 215 -14.25 9.89 -2.53
N ALA A 216 -15.13 9.07 -3.11
CA ALA A 216 -16.57 9.15 -2.86
C ALA A 216 -16.90 8.90 -1.39
N GLY A 217 -16.23 7.94 -0.75
CA GLY A 217 -16.35 7.68 0.68
C GLY A 217 -15.89 8.88 1.53
N ILE A 218 -14.75 9.49 1.19
CA ILE A 218 -14.24 10.69 1.88
C ILE A 218 -15.20 11.87 1.72
N TYR A 219 -15.82 12.05 0.56
CA TYR A 219 -16.87 13.06 0.37
C TYR A 219 -18.12 12.74 1.20
N ALA A 220 -18.55 11.48 1.24
CA ALA A 220 -19.71 11.07 2.01
C ALA A 220 -19.56 11.30 3.51
N ASP A 221 -18.38 11.04 4.08
CA ASP A 221 -18.08 11.32 5.50
C ASP A 221 -18.23 12.80 5.85
N GLN A 222 -17.94 13.68 4.88
CA GLN A 222 -18.07 15.13 5.01
C GLN A 222 -19.46 15.63 4.60
N LYS A 223 -20.40 14.73 4.30
CA LYS A 223 -21.76 15.04 3.81
C LYS A 223 -21.77 15.81 2.48
N LEU A 224 -20.68 15.75 1.71
CA LEU A 224 -20.57 16.33 0.37
C LEU A 224 -21.19 15.39 -0.67
N TYR A 225 -22.47 15.07 -0.49
CA TYR A 225 -23.16 14.03 -1.26
C TYR A 225 -23.20 14.25 -2.77
N PRO A 226 -23.38 15.50 -3.30
CA PRO A 226 -23.31 15.72 -4.74
C PRO A 226 -21.95 15.32 -5.33
N ALA A 227 -20.84 15.65 -4.65
CA ALA A 227 -19.50 15.29 -5.08
C ALA A 227 -19.25 13.78 -4.98
N ALA A 228 -19.74 13.13 -3.91
CA ALA A 228 -19.68 11.68 -3.77
C ALA A 228 -20.42 10.97 -4.91
N ARG A 229 -21.65 11.39 -5.22
CA ARG A 229 -22.47 10.83 -6.31
C ARG A 229 -21.79 10.95 -7.67
N ALA A 230 -21.22 12.11 -7.98
CA ALA A 230 -20.50 12.31 -9.24
C ALA A 230 -19.35 11.30 -9.45
N GLN A 231 -18.62 10.95 -8.39
CA GLN A 231 -17.59 9.90 -8.45
C GLN A 231 -18.21 8.52 -8.66
N LEU A 232 -19.27 8.18 -7.93
CA LEU A 232 -19.96 6.88 -8.00
C LEU A 232 -20.60 6.64 -9.37
N ASP A 233 -21.24 7.65 -9.95
CA ASP A 233 -21.81 7.60 -11.29
C ASP A 233 -20.70 7.38 -12.34
N THR A 234 -19.54 8.01 -12.15
CA THR A 234 -18.38 7.79 -13.01
C THR A 234 -17.88 6.35 -12.92
N ILE A 235 -17.79 5.78 -11.71
CA ILE A 235 -17.39 4.38 -11.50
C ILE A 235 -18.30 3.41 -12.27
N ALA A 236 -19.62 3.67 -12.33
CA ALA A 236 -20.54 2.82 -13.07
C ALA A 236 -20.16 2.67 -14.55
N ARG A 237 -19.65 3.75 -15.17
CA ARG A 237 -19.28 3.81 -16.60
C ARG A 237 -17.86 3.34 -16.91
N LEU A 238 -16.97 3.24 -15.92
CA LEU A 238 -15.58 2.84 -16.14
C LEU A 238 -15.47 1.35 -16.53
N PRO A 239 -14.52 0.97 -17.41
CA PRO A 239 -14.25 -0.44 -17.69
C PRO A 239 -13.58 -1.14 -16.50
N VAL A 240 -13.73 -2.46 -16.43
CA VAL A 240 -13.01 -3.30 -15.45
C VAL A 240 -11.58 -3.50 -15.93
N VAL A 241 -10.61 -2.92 -15.23
CA VAL A 241 -9.18 -2.99 -15.57
C VAL A 241 -8.35 -3.70 -14.50
N ASP A 242 -8.85 -3.80 -13.28
CA ASP A 242 -8.22 -4.50 -12.17
C ASP A 242 -9.01 -5.72 -11.70
N TYR A 243 -8.36 -6.61 -10.93
CA TYR A 243 -8.96 -7.76 -10.29
C TYR A 243 -10.10 -7.41 -9.35
N MET A 244 -9.94 -6.35 -8.54
CA MET A 244 -10.94 -5.97 -7.52
C MET A 244 -12.07 -5.08 -8.07
N ASP A 245 -11.95 -4.56 -9.29
CA ASP A 245 -12.92 -3.64 -9.90
C ASP A 245 -14.37 -4.14 -9.90
N PRO A 246 -14.68 -5.43 -10.17
CA PRO A 246 -16.06 -5.91 -10.11
C PRO A 246 -16.68 -5.74 -8.72
N ILE A 247 -15.90 -5.99 -7.66
CA ILE A 247 -16.34 -5.83 -6.27
C ILE A 247 -16.49 -4.33 -5.97
N TYR A 248 -15.53 -3.50 -6.36
CA TYR A 248 -15.60 -2.06 -6.15
C TYR A 248 -16.76 -1.38 -6.88
N LYS A 249 -17.16 -1.88 -8.06
CA LYS A 249 -18.39 -1.43 -8.72
C LYS A 249 -19.65 -1.78 -7.91
N GLN A 250 -19.69 -2.95 -7.30
CA GLN A 250 -20.80 -3.33 -6.41
C GLN A 250 -20.82 -2.47 -5.14
N ASP A 251 -19.65 -2.21 -4.53
CA ASP A 251 -19.51 -1.29 -3.40
C ASP A 251 -19.97 0.12 -3.75
N ALA A 252 -19.55 0.64 -4.91
CA ALA A 252 -19.97 1.94 -5.39
C ALA A 252 -21.49 2.03 -5.57
N ALA A 253 -22.11 1.00 -6.16
CA ALA A 253 -23.56 0.94 -6.33
C ALA A 253 -24.30 0.86 -4.98
N ARG A 254 -23.75 0.14 -4.00
CA ARG A 254 -24.30 0.11 -2.63
C ARG A 254 -24.23 1.48 -1.97
N LEU A 255 -23.08 2.13 -2.02
CA LEU A 255 -22.90 3.47 -1.45
C LEU A 255 -23.83 4.48 -2.12
N LEU A 256 -23.96 4.45 -3.45
CA LEU A 256 -24.85 5.36 -4.17
C LEU A 256 -26.31 5.23 -3.69
N ARG A 257 -26.79 4.00 -3.46
CA ARG A 257 -28.13 3.77 -2.91
C ARG A 257 -28.28 4.27 -1.47
N SER A 258 -27.26 4.13 -0.63
CA SER A 258 -27.33 4.61 0.76
C SER A 258 -27.31 6.13 0.86
N LEU A 259 -26.79 6.85 -0.14
CA LEU A 259 -26.83 8.31 -0.19
C LEU A 259 -28.17 8.88 -0.67
N GLY A 260 -29.03 8.04 -1.28
CA GLY A 260 -30.34 8.40 -1.81
C GLY A 260 -31.52 8.19 -0.88
N ARG A 261 -31.25 7.78 0.36
CA ARG A 261 -32.19 7.77 1.47
C ARG A 261 -31.83 8.92 2.41
#